data_AF-A0A7W0Q966-F1
#
_entry.id   AF-A0A7W0Q966-F1
#
_cell.length_a   1.000
_cell.length_b   1.000
_cell.length_c   1.000
_cell.angle_alpha   90.00
_cell.angle_beta   90.00
_cell.angle_gamma   90.00
#
_symmetry.space_group_name_H-M   'P 1'
#
loop_
_entity.id
_entity.type
_entity.pdbx_description
1 polymer ?
#
loop_
_entity_poly.entity_id
_entity_poly.type
_entity_poly.pdbx_seq_one_letter_code
_entity_poly.pdbx_strand_id
1 'polypeptide(L)' 'MRAAVIAMVAWPAARCVVFALLDGTLCALDAATGAVLHDERFTIDDVPSIVTAITVRDEMIAVGTIDGRLLIFALR' A
#
# COMPACT_ATOMS: atom_id res chain seq x y z
N MET A 1 -11.48 -7.76 -14.53
CA MET A 1 -10.13 -7.18 -14.71
C MET A 1 -9.75 -6.54 -13.38
N ARG A 2 -8.54 -6.81 -12.87
CA ARG A 2 -8.01 -6.11 -11.68
C ARG A 2 -7.53 -4.72 -12.13
N ALA A 3 -7.68 -3.70 -11.28
CA ALA A 3 -7.20 -2.36 -11.60
C ALA A 3 -5.67 -2.33 -11.78
N ALA A 4 -5.15 -1.30 -12.47
CA ALA A 4 -3.72 -1.14 -12.70
C ALA A 4 -2.97 -0.85 -11.39
N VAL A 5 -1.75 -1.39 -11.25
CA VAL A 5 -0.83 -1.01 -10.18
C VAL A 5 -0.28 0.38 -10.47
N ILE A 6 -0.36 1.29 -9.49
CA ILE A 6 0.04 2.70 -9.65
C ILE A 6 1.18 3.13 -8.74
N ALA A 7 1.43 2.39 -7.66
CA ALA A 7 2.59 2.58 -6.79
C ALA A 7 2.99 1.24 -6.18
N MET A 8 4.29 1.03 -5.95
CA MET A 8 4.79 -0.14 -5.22
C MET A 8 6.08 0.17 -4.49
N VAL A 9 6.33 -0.55 -3.40
CA VAL A 9 7.59 -0.51 -2.65
C VAL A 9 7.92 -1.90 -2.10
N ALA A 10 9.20 -2.27 -2.13
CA ALA A 10 9.67 -3.42 -1.38
C ALA A 10 9.82 -3.05 0.10
N TRP A 11 9.38 -3.94 0.99
CA TRP A 11 9.54 -3.80 2.43
C TRP A 11 10.35 -4.99 2.99
N PRO A 12 11.69 -4.88 3.02
CA PRO A 12 12.56 -5.99 3.36
C PRO A 12 12.39 -6.51 4.79
N ALA A 13 12.17 -5.62 5.76
CA ALA A 13 12.01 -5.99 7.17
C ALA A 13 10.81 -6.94 7.38
N ALA A 14 9.70 -6.69 6.68
CA ALA A 14 8.52 -7.54 6.69
C ALA A 14 8.53 -8.67 5.65
N ARG A 15 9.56 -8.73 4.77
CA ARG A 15 9.64 -9.65 3.62
C ARG A 15 8.45 -9.53 2.65
N CYS A 16 7.97 -8.31 2.44
CA CYS A 16 6.78 -8.05 1.63
C CYS A 16 7.05 -7.10 0.45
N VAL A 17 6.16 -7.12 -0.53
CA VAL A 17 5.98 -6.03 -1.50
C VAL A 17 4.62 -5.40 -1.24
N VAL A 18 4.59 -4.10 -0.96
CA VAL A 18 3.35 -3.34 -0.79
C VAL A 18 3.08 -2.59 -2.09
N PHE A 19 1.83 -2.62 -2.56
CA PHE A 19 1.46 -1.95 -3.80
C PHE A 19 0.02 -1.44 -3.75
N ALA A 20 -0.22 -0.36 -4.47
CA ALA A 20 -1.53 0.27 -4.57
C ALA A 20 -2.11 0.11 -5.97
N LEU A 21 -3.42 -0.11 -6.03
CA LEU A 21 -4.19 -0.21 -7.26
C LEU A 21 -4.98 1.09 -7.52
N LEU A 22 -5.28 1.36 -8.79
CA LEU A 22 -6.06 2.54 -9.20
C LEU A 22 -7.51 2.52 -8.69
N ASP A 23 -8.06 1.35 -8.36
CA ASP A 23 -9.34 1.25 -7.67
C ASP A 23 -9.24 1.61 -6.18
N GLY A 24 -8.04 1.98 -5.71
CA GLY A 24 -7.69 2.39 -4.34
C GLY A 24 -7.68 1.25 -3.32
N THR A 25 -7.45 0.04 -3.80
CA THR A 25 -7.02 -1.10 -2.97
C THR A 25 -5.54 -0.95 -2.63
N LEU A 26 -5.18 -1.21 -1.37
CA LEU A 26 -3.79 -1.36 -0.93
C LEU A 26 -3.55 -2.86 -0.64
N CYS A 27 -2.50 -3.39 -1.23
CA CYS A 27 -2.20 -4.81 -1.19
C CYS A 27 -0.79 -5.07 -0.64
N ALA A 28 -0.59 -6.27 -0.11
CA ALA A 28 0.73 -6.78 0.24
C ALA A 28 0.90 -8.22 -0.28
N LEU A 29 2.07 -8.51 -0.86
CA LEU A 29 2.48 -9.87 -1.22
C LEU A 29 3.66 -10.30 -0.35
N ASP A 30 3.74 -11.59 -0.05
CA ASP A 30 4.98 -12.22 0.40
C ASP A 30 6.00 -12.15 -0.75
N ALA A 31 7.15 -11.53 -0.49
CA ALA A 31 8.14 -11.24 -1.53
C ALA A 31 8.87 -12.51 -2.03
N ALA A 32 8.81 -13.62 -1.30
CA ALA A 32 9.49 -14.86 -1.67
C ALA A 32 8.60 -15.79 -2.49
N THR A 33 7.30 -15.81 -2.22
CA THR A 33 6.33 -16.75 -2.78
C THR A 33 5.33 -16.09 -3.73
N GLY A 34 5.15 -14.78 -3.63
CA GLY A 34 4.10 -14.04 -4.34
C GLY A 34 2.70 -14.26 -3.77
N ALA A 35 2.57 -14.94 -2.61
CA ALA A 35 1.29 -15.12 -1.96
C ALA A 35 0.70 -13.77 -1.53
N VAL A 36 -0.62 -13.59 -1.73
CA VAL A 36 -1.33 -12.41 -1.25
C VAL A 36 -1.44 -12.50 0.27
N LEU A 37 -0.86 -11.51 0.96
CA LEU A 37 -0.95 -11.36 2.41
C LEU A 37 -2.08 -10.40 2.80
N HIS A 38 -2.34 -9.39 1.96
CA HIS A 38 -3.35 -8.38 2.20
C HIS A 38 -3.92 -7.83 0.88
N ASP A 39 -5.21 -7.51 0.89
CA ASP A 39 -5.98 -6.99 -0.24
C ASP A 39 -7.22 -6.26 0.31
N GLU A 40 -7.08 -4.97 0.64
CA GLU A 40 -8.15 -4.22 1.28
C GLU A 40 -8.26 -2.79 0.74
N ARG A 41 -9.45 -2.19 0.91
CA ARG A 41 -9.71 -0.82 0.49
C ARG A 41 -8.96 0.14 1.40
N PHE A 42 -8.11 0.98 0.82
CA PHE A 42 -7.46 2.04 1.59
C PHE A 42 -8.47 3.13 1.94
N THR A 43 -8.59 3.43 3.23
CA THR A 43 -9.48 4.46 3.75
C THR A 43 -8.70 5.40 4.68
N ILE A 44 -9.17 6.65 4.74
CA ILE A 44 -8.74 7.65 5.70
C ILE A 44 -10.00 8.16 6.37
N ASP A 45 -10.10 8.01 7.68
CA ASP A 45 -11.31 8.35 8.45
C ASP A 45 -12.57 7.68 7.85
N ASP A 46 -12.47 6.39 7.53
CA ASP A 46 -13.49 5.56 6.87
C ASP A 46 -13.91 6.02 5.46
N VAL A 47 -13.23 7.01 4.88
CA VAL A 47 -13.46 7.49 3.52
C VAL A 47 -12.45 6.86 2.56
N PRO A 48 -12.90 6.18 1.48
CA PRO A 48 -11.99 5.62 0.48
C PRO A 48 -11.10 6.67 -0.17
N SER A 49 -9.82 6.35 -0.34
CA SER A 49 -8.88 7.16 -1.13
C SER A 49 -8.01 6.29 -2.03
N ILE A 50 -7.22 6.91 -2.89
CA ILE A 50 -6.29 6.23 -3.81
C ILE A 50 -4.87 6.63 -3.41
N VAL A 51 -4.06 5.64 -3.06
CA VAL A 51 -2.63 5.82 -2.78
C VAL A 51 -1.87 5.93 -4.10
N THR A 52 -1.17 7.04 -4.30
CA THR A 52 -0.43 7.37 -5.54
C THR A 52 1.08 7.35 -5.35
N ALA A 53 1.56 7.32 -4.09
CA ALA A 53 2.97 7.17 -3.76
C ALA A 53 3.13 6.37 -2.46
N ILE A 54 4.16 5.53 -2.38
CA ILE A 54 4.48 4.71 -1.21
C ILE A 54 5.98 4.76 -0.97
N THR A 55 6.39 4.95 0.29
CA THR A 55 7.76 4.69 0.74
C THR A 55 7.72 4.00 2.09
N VAL A 56 8.75 3.21 2.39
CA VAL A 56 8.88 2.47 3.63
C VAL A 56 10.26 2.65 4.22
N ARG A 57 10.32 2.76 5.55
CA ARG A 57 11.55 2.75 6.31
C ARG A 57 11.33 2.02 7.62
N ASP A 58 12.11 0.97 7.84
CA ASP A 58 11.98 0.08 9.01
C ASP A 58 10.52 -0.40 9.12
N GLU A 59 9.81 -0.10 10.21
CA GLU A 59 8.41 -0.50 10.41
C GLU A 59 7.37 0.55 9.97
N MET A 60 7.83 1.67 9.41
CA MET A 60 6.97 2.81 9.08
C MET A 60 6.75 2.93 7.59
N ILE A 61 5.49 3.10 7.19
CA ILE A 61 5.10 3.40 5.82
C ILE A 61 4.62 4.85 5.76
N ALA A 62 5.07 5.55 4.72
CA ALA A 62 4.48 6.82 4.31
C ALA A 62 3.76 6.65 2.97
N VAL A 63 2.54 7.17 2.89
CA VAL A 63 1.73 7.18 1.67
C VAL A 63 1.32 8.59 1.30
N GLY A 64 1.31 8.87 0.00
CA GLY A 64 0.66 10.04 -0.59
C GLY A 64 -0.59 9.62 -1.33
N THR A 65 -1.66 10.40 -1.22
CA THR A 65 -2.95 10.10 -1.85
C THR A 65 -3.33 11.08 -2.96
N ILE A 66 -4.26 10.66 -3.81
CA ILE A 66 -4.77 11.47 -4.92
C ILE A 66 -5.43 12.78 -4.48
N ASP A 67 -5.99 12.82 -3.27
CA ASP A 67 -6.60 14.00 -2.65
C ASP A 67 -5.60 14.88 -1.89
N GLY A 68 -4.29 14.62 -2.05
CA GLY A 68 -3.22 15.47 -1.54
C GLY A 68 -2.85 15.26 -0.07
N ARG A 69 -3.31 14.17 0.55
CA ARG A 69 -2.97 13.84 1.94
C ARG A 69 -1.67 13.04 1.99
N LEU A 70 -0.93 13.22 3.10
CA LEU A 70 0.25 12.44 3.43
C LEU A 70 0.05 11.81 4.81
N LEU A 71 0.19 10.49 4.89
CA LEU A 71 0.01 9.73 6.12
C LEU A 71 1.26 8.92 6.41
N ILE A 72 1.59 8.81 7.69
CA ILE A 72 2.68 7.95 8.18
C ILE A 72 2.08 7.04 9.25
N PHE A 73 2.23 5.75 9.07
CA PHE A 73 1.72 4.74 10.01
C PHE A 73 2.60 3.48 10.00
N ALA A 74 2.53 2.72 11.09
CA ALA A 74 3.03 1.36 11.11
C ALA A 74 1.93 0.43 10.58
N LEU A 75 2.27 -0.51 9.69
CA LEU A 75 1.37 -1.62 9.38
C LEU A 75 1.27 -2.52 10.62
N ARG A 76 0.05 -2.92 10.96
CA ARG A 76 -0.24 -3.82 12.08
C ARG A 76 -0.63 -5.19 11.57
#